data_AF-A0A7C3HG68-F1
#
_entry.id   AF-A0A7C3HG68-F1
#
_cell.length_a   1.000
_cell.length_b   1.000
_cell.length_c   1.000
_cell.angle_alpha   90.00
_cell.angle_beta   90.00
_cell.angle_gamma   90.00
#
_symmetry.space_group_name_H-M   'P 1'
#
loop_
_entity.id
_entity.type
_entity.pdbx_description
1 polymer ?
#
loop_
_entity_poly.entity_id
_entity_poly.type
_entity_poly.pdbx_seq_one_letter_code
_entity_poly.pdbx_strand_id
1 'polypeptide(L)' 'MRTREKSAPQVELLILGDLVLPSRVLRDAWLAVRDGHNYDQGTSRPPQPKRVQDFRGHVVL' A
#
# COMPACT_ATOMS: atom_id res chain seq x y z
N MET A 1 -1.52 -29.79 -19.71
CA MET A 1 -2.28 -29.30 -18.53
C MET A 1 -1.55 -28.07 -18.00
N ARG A 2 -2.01 -26.85 -18.36
CA ARG A 2 -1.34 -25.60 -17.97
C ARG A 2 -1.74 -25.31 -16.51
N THR A 3 -0.82 -25.41 -15.57
CA THR A 3 -1.03 -24.92 -14.21
C THR A 3 -1.34 -23.44 -14.34
N ARG A 4 -2.59 -23.06 -14.03
CA ARG A 4 -2.94 -21.65 -13.85
C ARG A 4 -2.10 -21.18 -12.66
N GLU A 5 -0.98 -20.50 -12.95
CA GLU A 5 -0.31 -19.67 -11.96
C GLU A 5 -1.39 -18.74 -11.41
N LYS A 6 -1.84 -19.06 -10.20
CA LYS A 6 -2.74 -18.24 -9.43
C LYS A 6 -1.92 -16.99 -9.11
N SER A 7 -1.96 -16.01 -10.01
CA SER A 7 -1.28 -14.73 -9.82
C SER A 7 -1.66 -14.25 -8.42
N ALA A 8 -0.65 -14.20 -7.53
CA ALA A 8 -0.87 -13.67 -6.20
C ALA A 8 -1.54 -12.32 -6.37
N PRO A 9 -2.62 -12.03 -5.62
CA PRO A 9 -3.39 -10.83 -5.87
C PRO A 9 -2.49 -9.59 -5.76
N GLN A 10 -2.37 -8.86 -6.87
CA GLN A 10 -1.43 -7.75 -6.99
C GLN A 10 -1.97 -6.49 -6.31
N VAL A 11 -1.10 -5.79 -5.56
CA VAL A 11 -1.40 -4.45 -5.03
C VAL A 11 -1.62 -3.48 -6.20
N GLU A 12 -2.73 -2.76 -6.19
CA GLU A 12 -3.12 -1.88 -7.30
C GLU A 12 -2.47 -0.50 -7.18
N LEU A 13 -2.42 0.02 -5.96
CA LEU A 13 -1.88 1.32 -5.64
C LEU A 13 -1.10 1.25 -4.33
N LEU A 14 0.08 1.85 -4.32
CA LEU A 14 0.82 2.15 -3.10
C LEU A 14 0.82 3.65 -2.88
N ILE A 15 0.38 4.09 -1.70
CA ILE A 15 0.39 5.48 -1.27
C ILE A 15 1.55 5.64 -0.29
N LEU A 16 2.44 6.61 -0.50
CA LEU A 16 3.57 6.92 0.39
C LEU A 16 3.30 8.22 1.13
N GLY A 17 3.57 8.28 2.44
CA GLY A 17 3.42 9.52 3.22
C GLY A 17 3.30 9.28 4.72
N ASP A 18 2.96 10.33 5.46
CA ASP A 18 2.62 10.22 6.88
C ASP A 18 1.16 9.79 7.03
N LEU A 19 0.93 8.57 7.50
CA LEU A 19 -0.41 7.99 7.61
C LEU A 19 -0.99 8.25 9.01
N VAL A 20 -2.15 8.92 9.07
CA VAL A 20 -2.94 9.05 10.29
C VAL A 20 -4.02 7.99 10.27
N LEU A 21 -3.89 7.01 11.17
CA LEU A 21 -4.86 5.93 11.33
C LEU A 21 -5.65 6.15 12.63
N PRO A 22 -6.85 5.57 12.77
CA PRO A 22 -7.66 5.76 13.98
C PRO A 22 -6.94 5.46 15.30
N SER A 23 -5.96 4.54 15.30
CA SER A 23 -5.24 4.10 16.50
C SER A 23 -3.79 4.58 16.63
N ARG A 24 -3.20 5.16 15.57
CA ARG A 24 -1.78 5.54 15.55
C ARG A 24 -1.43 6.42 14.34
N VAL A 25 -0.28 7.09 14.42
CA VAL A 25 0.34 7.77 13.28
C VAL A 25 1.57 6.98 12.85
N LEU A 26 1.72 6.75 11.55
CA LEU A 26 2.92 6.16 10.95
C LEU A 26 3.63 7.23 10.12
N ARG A 27 4.88 7.53 10.44
CA ARG A 27 5.72 8.48 9.70
C ARG A 27 6.46 7.78 8.58
N ASP A 28 6.64 8.46 7.45
CA ASP A 28 7.35 7.94 6.26
C ASP A 28 6.91 6.51 5.90
N ALA A 29 5.59 6.30 5.89
CA ALA A 29 4.96 5.00 5.76
C ALA A 29 4.36 4.79 4.37
N TRP A 30 3.91 3.57 4.12
CA TRP A 30 3.18 3.20 2.92
C TRP A 30 1.86 2.54 3.27
N LEU A 31 0.88 2.74 2.38
CA LEU A 31 -0.44 2.13 2.39
C LEU A 31 -0.65 1.40 1.07
N ALA A 32 -0.84 0.09 1.13
CA ALA A 32 -1.18 -0.74 -0.01
C ALA A 32 -2.70 -0.81 -0.17
N VAL A 33 -3.16 -0.47 -1.37
CA VAL A 33 -4.58 -0.53 -1.76
C VAL A 33 -4.78 -1.64 -2.77
N ARG A 34 -5.82 -2.44 -2.53
CA ARG A 34 -6.24 -3.53 -3.40
C ARG A 34 -7.76 -3.61 -3.44
N ASP A 35 -8.31 -3.72 -4.64
CA ASP A 35 -9.75 -3.80 -4.88
C ASP A 35 -10.48 -2.59 -4.27
N GLY A 36 -9.82 -1.42 -4.24
CA GLY A 36 -10.34 -0.18 -3.61
C GLY A 36 -10.27 -0.12 -2.08
N HIS A 37 -9.70 -1.13 -1.41
CA HIS A 37 -9.61 -1.22 0.04
C HIS A 37 -8.17 -1.15 0.54
N ASN A 38 -7.99 -0.66 1.78
CA ASN A 38 -6.72 -0.81 2.51
C ASN A 38 -6.43 -2.31 2.70
N TYR A 39 -5.34 -2.77 2.10
CA TYR A 39 -4.90 -4.15 2.14
C TYR A 39 -3.84 -4.37 3.22
N ASP A 40 -2.83 -3.50 3.28
CA ASP A 40 -1.74 -3.56 4.25
C ASP A 40 -1.06 -2.18 4.38
N GLN A 41 -0.29 -1.97 5.43
CA GLN A 41 0.42 -0.71 5.69
C GLN A 41 1.64 -0.93 6.58
N GLY A 42 2.69 -0.13 6.38
CA GLY A 42 3.91 -0.27 7.18
C GLY A 42 4.95 0.79 6.89
N THR A 43 6.07 0.70 7.60
CA THR A 43 7.25 1.55 7.44
C THR A 43 8.45 0.76 6.89
N SER A 44 8.30 -0.54 6.68
CA SER A 44 9.31 -1.44 6.13
C SER A 44 9.21 -1.51 4.60
N ARG A 45 9.86 -2.51 3.98
CA ARG A 45 9.82 -2.69 2.53
C ARG A 45 8.36 -2.91 2.04
N PRO A 46 7.83 -2.05 1.16
CA PRO A 46 6.48 -2.21 0.64
C PRO A 46 6.37 -3.39 -0.34
N PRO A 47 5.17 -3.96 -0.52
CA PRO A 47 4.88 -4.89 -1.61
C PRO A 47 5.02 -4.19 -2.97
N GLN A 48 5.18 -4.96 -4.05
CA GLN A 48 5.23 -4.40 -5.41
C GLN A 48 3.83 -3.97 -5.87
N PRO A 49 3.61 -2.68 -6.18
CA PRO A 49 2.32 -2.21 -6.66
C PRO A 49 2.30 -2.05 -8.18
N LYS A 50 1.10 -1.97 -8.76
CA LYS A 50 0.94 -1.55 -10.17
C LYS A 50 1.21 -0.06 -10.35
N ARG A 51 0.86 0.76 -9.34
CA ARG A 51 1.00 2.22 -9.36
C ARG A 51 1.46 2.74 -8.00
N VAL A 52 2.17 3.86 -8.02
CA VAL A 52 2.60 4.56 -6.81
C VAL A 52 2.04 5.99 -6.84
N GLN A 53 1.53 6.45 -5.71
CA GLN A 53 1.26 7.85 -5.43
C GLN A 53 2.13 8.30 -4.26
N ASP A 54 2.92 9.34 -4.48
CA ASP A 54 3.89 9.83 -3.51
C ASP A 54 3.38 11.12 -2.87
N PHE A 55 3.11 11.05 -1.57
CA PHE A 55 2.70 12.15 -0.71
C PHE A 55 3.68 12.31 0.45
N ARG A 56 4.95 11.90 0.32
CA ARG A 56 5.96 12.15 1.34
C ARG A 56 6.08 13.65 1.60
N GLY A 57 6.14 14.02 2.88
CA GLY A 57 6.03 15.42 3.33
C GLY A 57 4.59 15.93 3.49
N HIS A 58 3.59 15.12 3.13
CA HIS A 58 2.17 15.39 3.40
C HIS A 58 1.57 14.34 4.33
N VAL A 59 0.45 14.72 4.96
CA VAL A 59 -0.35 13.86 5.82
C VAL A 59 -1.48 13.24 5.00
N VAL A 60 -1.61 11.91 5.09
CA VAL A 60 -2.71 11.12 4.53
C VAL A 60 -3.64 10.71 5.67
N LEU A 61 -4.93 11.04 5.52
CA LEU A 61 -6.00 10.82 6.51
C LEU A 61 -6.95 9.70 6.06
#